data_AF-A0A9N9SHV3-F1
#
_entry.id   AF-A0A9N9SHV3-F1
#
_cell.length_a   1.000
_cell.length_b   1.000
_cell.length_c   1.000
_cell.angle_alpha   90.00
_cell.angle_beta   90.00
_cell.angle_gamma   90.00
#
_symmetry.space_group_name_H-M   'P 1'
#
loop_
_entity.id
_entity.type
_entity.pdbx_description
1 polymer ?
#
loop_
_entity_poly.entity_id
_entity_poly.type
_entity_poly.pdbx_seq_one_letter_code
_entity_poly.pdbx_strand_id
1 'polypeptide(L)'
;MKSKHVLLLSIIASVSATGNDTIEYASSFLGRFDNINTTENAVTDIESALITFQEMQSLPVSGTVNEETELLVNSPRCSVGGSNFMIHSKWNETKLRWYFPQARQAHRDTVKMAFDRWEEISNLKFEIV
;
A
#
# COMPACT_ATOMS: atom_id res chain seq x y z
N MET A 1 49.80 1.73 -31.43
CA MET A 1 48.41 2.02 -31.00
C MET A 1 47.45 1.22 -31.87
N LYS A 2 46.74 0.22 -31.33
CA LYS A 2 45.69 -0.53 -32.05
C LYS A 2 44.37 -0.31 -31.30
N SER A 3 43.49 0.50 -31.90
CA SER A 3 42.11 0.72 -31.44
C SER A 3 41.31 -0.55 -31.68
N LYS A 4 40.76 -1.15 -30.62
CA LYS A 4 39.80 -2.26 -30.72
C LYS A 4 38.42 -1.67 -30.52
N HIS A 5 37.66 -1.54 -31.61
CA HIS A 5 36.25 -1.18 -31.54
C HIS A 5 35.47 -2.38 -31.01
N VAL A 6 34.94 -2.26 -29.79
CA VAL A 6 34.02 -3.23 -29.19
C VAL A 6 32.62 -2.84 -29.64
N LEU A 7 32.02 -3.66 -30.51
CA LEU A 7 30.66 -3.47 -31.01
C LEU A 7 29.71 -4.23 -30.06
N LEU A 8 29.07 -3.51 -29.14
CA LEU A 8 28.03 -4.04 -28.26
C LEU A 8 26.72 -4.17 -29.07
N LEU A 9 26.45 -5.37 -29.57
CA LEU A 9 25.12 -5.75 -30.07
C LEU A 9 24.20 -5.99 -28.88
N SER A 10 23.39 -4.98 -28.54
CA SER A 10 22.28 -5.09 -27.61
C SER A 10 21.14 -5.85 -28.30
N ILE A 11 20.96 -7.13 -27.95
CA ILE A 11 19.79 -7.92 -28.32
C ILE A 11 18.63 -7.45 -27.43
N ILE A 12 17.73 -6.63 -27.99
CA ILE A 12 16.48 -6.28 -27.32
C ILE A 12 15.51 -7.43 -27.62
N ALA A 13 15.41 -8.39 -26.70
CA ALA A 13 14.30 -9.33 -26.71
C ALA A 13 13.05 -8.59 -26.21
N SER A 14 12.18 -8.16 -27.13
CA SER A 14 10.87 -7.61 -26.78
C SER A 14 9.98 -8.77 -26.30
N VAL A 15 9.93 -8.99 -24.99
CA VAL A 15 8.90 -9.83 -24.38
C VAL A 15 7.57 -9.12 -24.60
N SER A 16 6.73 -9.69 -25.47
CA SER A 16 5.37 -9.20 -25.66
C SER A 16 4.54 -9.78 -24.51
N ALA A 17 4.18 -8.96 -23.52
CA ALA A 17 3.25 -9.38 -22.49
C ALA A 17 1.92 -9.75 -23.16
N THR A 18 1.41 -10.95 -22.89
CA THR A 18 0.10 -11.36 -23.40
C THR A 18 -0.99 -10.76 -22.53
N GLY A 19 -2.21 -10.60 -23.06
CA GLY A 19 -3.32 -10.03 -22.30
C GLY A 19 -3.58 -10.75 -20.96
N ASN A 20 -3.31 -12.06 -20.88
CA ASN A 20 -3.47 -12.83 -19.65
C ASN A 20 -2.45 -12.43 -18.56
N ASP A 21 -1.20 -12.15 -18.95
CA ASP A 21 -0.13 -11.74 -18.03
C ASP A 21 -0.43 -10.35 -17.42
N THR A 22 -0.99 -9.45 -18.23
CA THR A 22 -1.40 -8.10 -17.79
C THR A 22 -2.57 -8.14 -16.81
N ILE A 23 -3.51 -9.06 -17.01
CA ILE A 23 -4.68 -9.28 -16.14
C ILE A 23 -4.22 -9.88 -14.80
N GLU A 24 -3.35 -10.89 -14.82
CA GLU A 24 -2.82 -11.51 -13.61
C GLU A 24 -2.01 -10.51 -12.77
N TYR A 25 -1.15 -9.72 -13.42
CA TYR A 25 -0.37 -8.68 -12.77
C TYR A 25 -1.27 -7.61 -12.13
N ALA A 26 -2.24 -7.08 -12.87
CA ALA A 26 -3.17 -6.08 -12.37
C ALA A 26 -4.08 -6.61 -11.25
N SER A 27 -4.52 -7.87 -11.35
CA SER A 27 -5.29 -8.53 -10.29
C SER A 27 -4.46 -8.73 -9.02
N SER A 28 -3.21 -9.18 -9.15
CA SER A 28 -2.29 -9.28 -8.02
C SER A 28 -2.00 -7.92 -7.39
N PHE A 29 -1.87 -6.88 -8.21
CA PHE A 29 -1.63 -5.51 -7.80
C PHE A 29 -2.78 -4.96 -6.95
N LEU A 30 -4.02 -5.09 -7.45
CA LEU A 30 -5.22 -4.67 -6.73
C LEU A 30 -5.46 -5.52 -5.48
N GLY A 31 -5.16 -6.82 -5.52
CA GLY A 31 -5.27 -7.69 -4.35
C GLY A 31 -4.35 -7.29 -3.20
N ARG A 32 -3.15 -6.74 -3.50
CA ARG A 32 -2.26 -6.15 -2.47
C ARG A 32 -2.82 -4.84 -1.88
N PHE A 33 -3.76 -4.20 -2.57
CA PHE A 33 -4.36 -2.94 -2.16
C PHE A 33 -5.79 -3.16 -1.67
N ASP A 34 -5.95 -3.32 -0.36
CA ASP A 34 -7.26 -3.29 0.32
C ASP A 34 -8.17 -4.51 0.08
N ASN A 35 -7.62 -5.68 -0.27
CA ASN A 35 -8.37 -6.93 -0.48
C ASN A 35 -9.56 -6.76 -1.46
N ILE A 36 -9.39 -5.98 -2.53
CA ILE A 36 -10.41 -5.83 -3.57
C ILE A 36 -10.61 -7.20 -4.23
N ASN A 37 -11.74 -7.86 -3.92
CA ASN A 37 -12.14 -9.13 -4.53
C ASN A 37 -12.65 -8.86 -5.95
N THR A 38 -11.80 -9.09 -6.94
CA THR A 38 -12.20 -9.16 -8.35
C THR A 38 -12.95 -10.47 -8.58
N THR A 39 -14.28 -10.41 -8.75
CA THR A 39 -15.08 -11.62 -8.99
C THR A 39 -15.22 -11.87 -10.50
N GLU A 40 -14.61 -12.97 -10.96
CA GLU A 40 -14.83 -13.80 -12.18
C GLU A 40 -15.21 -13.19 -13.56
N ASN A 41 -15.41 -11.88 -13.71
CA ASN A 41 -15.52 -11.19 -15.01
C ASN A 41 -14.29 -10.31 -15.25
N ALA A 42 -13.12 -10.95 -15.26
CA ALA A 42 -11.85 -10.36 -14.86
C ALA A 42 -11.34 -9.15 -15.66
N VAL A 43 -11.65 -8.96 -16.94
CA VAL A 43 -10.97 -7.89 -17.73
C VAL A 43 -11.63 -6.52 -17.55
N THR A 44 -12.93 -6.42 -17.78
CA THR A 44 -13.68 -5.17 -17.58
C THR A 44 -13.79 -4.80 -16.10
N ASP A 45 -13.75 -5.80 -15.22
CA ASP A 45 -13.75 -5.61 -13.77
C ASP A 45 -12.40 -5.05 -13.27
N ILE A 46 -11.27 -5.52 -13.83
CA ILE A 46 -9.93 -5.02 -13.45
C ILE A 46 -9.65 -3.62 -13.99
N GLU A 47 -9.97 -3.33 -15.25
CA GLU A 47 -9.79 -1.97 -15.80
C GLU A 47 -10.61 -0.96 -14.98
N SER A 48 -11.88 -1.28 -14.72
CA SER A 48 -12.76 -0.44 -13.91
C SER A 48 -12.24 -0.29 -12.47
N ALA A 49 -11.77 -1.37 -11.87
CA ALA A 49 -11.17 -1.34 -10.53
C ALA A 49 -9.86 -0.52 -10.50
N LEU A 50 -9.04 -0.57 -11.54
CA LEU A 50 -7.85 0.26 -11.67
C LEU A 50 -8.20 1.74 -11.86
N ILE A 51 -9.24 2.06 -12.63
CA ILE A 51 -9.75 3.43 -12.76
C ILE A 51 -10.20 3.95 -11.41
N THR A 52 -11.07 3.22 -10.71
CA THR A 52 -11.54 3.61 -9.37
C THR A 52 -10.38 3.76 -8.38
N PHE A 53 -9.43 2.84 -8.42
CA PHE A 53 -8.22 2.92 -7.61
C PHE A 53 -7.42 4.21 -7.89
N GLN A 54 -7.17 4.52 -9.16
CA GLN A 54 -6.43 5.71 -9.57
C GLN A 54 -7.15 6.99 -9.15
N GLU A 55 -8.48 7.05 -9.30
CA GLU A 55 -9.30 8.17 -8.83
C GLU A 55 -9.19 8.34 -7.30
N MET A 56 -9.35 7.27 -6.53
CA MET A 56 -9.25 7.31 -5.06
C MET A 56 -7.89 7.78 -4.57
N GLN A 57 -6.81 7.37 -5.25
CA GLN A 57 -5.44 7.74 -4.90
C GLN A 57 -4.97 9.04 -5.56
N SER A 58 -5.84 9.72 -6.32
CA SER A 58 -5.51 10.94 -7.08
C SER A 58 -4.32 10.75 -8.04
N LEU A 59 -4.26 9.60 -8.69
CA LEU A 59 -3.27 9.25 -9.72
C LEU A 59 -3.79 9.57 -11.14
N PRO A 60 -2.90 9.67 -12.14
CA PRO A 60 -3.33 9.73 -13.55
C PRO A 60 -4.19 8.51 -13.93
N VAL A 61 -5.45 8.77 -14.30
CA VAL A 61 -6.41 7.73 -14.66
C VAL A 61 -6.12 7.22 -16.06
N SER A 62 -5.78 5.92 -16.15
CA SER A 62 -5.49 5.24 -17.42
C SER A 62 -6.14 3.86 -17.53
N GLY A 63 -6.67 3.30 -16.44
CA GLY A 63 -7.18 1.93 -16.40
C GLY A 63 -6.11 0.86 -16.55
N THR A 64 -4.83 1.25 -16.52
CA THR A 64 -3.67 0.37 -16.61
C THR A 64 -2.72 0.61 -15.44
N VAL A 65 -1.85 -0.34 -15.13
CA VAL A 65 -0.77 -0.15 -14.15
C VAL A 65 0.33 0.70 -14.81
N ASN A 66 0.16 2.03 -14.77
CA ASN A 66 1.20 2.98 -15.18
C ASN A 66 2.29 3.13 -14.11
N GLU A 67 3.37 3.85 -14.45
CA GLU A 67 4.54 4.02 -13.58
C GLU A 67 4.15 4.61 -12.20
N GLU A 68 3.28 5.62 -12.17
CA GLU A 68 2.83 6.25 -10.93
C GLU A 68 2.01 5.30 -10.06
N THR A 69 1.16 4.49 -10.70
CA THR A 69 0.38 3.42 -10.06
C THR A 69 1.31 2.36 -9.47
N GLU A 70 2.32 1.92 -10.23
CA GLU A 70 3.33 0.95 -9.80
C GLU A 70 4.15 1.43 -8.59
N LEU A 71 4.61 2.69 -8.63
CA LEU A 71 5.35 3.31 -7.54
C LEU A 71 4.53 3.36 -6.24
N LEU A 72 3.25 3.70 -6.33
CA LEU A 72 2.40 3.82 -5.15
C LEU A 72 2.20 2.46 -4.47
N VAL A 73 1.93 1.40 -5.21
CA VAL A 73 1.67 0.06 -4.61
C VAL A 73 2.92 -0.63 -4.11
N ASN A 74 4.08 -0.28 -4.66
CA ASN A 74 5.36 -0.73 -4.12
C ASN A 74 5.86 0.12 -2.94
N SER A 75 5.17 1.22 -2.60
CA SER A 75 5.52 2.02 -1.43
C SER A 75 5.17 1.29 -0.11
N PRO A 76 6.01 1.39 0.94
CA PRO A 76 5.70 0.85 2.25
C PRO A 76 4.42 1.48 2.82
N ARG A 77 3.51 0.65 3.32
CA ARG A 77 2.20 1.10 3.81
C ARG A 77 1.72 0.31 5.03
N CYS A 78 0.71 0.84 5.70
CA CYS A 78 -0.02 0.11 6.73
C CYS A 78 -0.68 -1.14 6.11
N SER A 79 -0.59 -2.27 6.79
CA SER A 79 -1.23 -3.52 6.35
C SER A 79 -2.73 -3.56 6.57
N VAL A 80 -3.28 -2.60 7.34
CA VAL A 80 -4.72 -2.51 7.57
C VAL A 80 -5.36 -1.83 6.36
N GLY A 81 -6.23 -2.57 5.65
CA GLY A 81 -6.96 -2.08 4.48
C GLY A 81 -7.83 -0.86 4.80
N GLY A 82 -7.91 0.09 3.86
CA GLY A 82 -8.67 1.33 4.00
C GLY A 82 -10.18 1.12 4.12
N SER A 83 -10.71 0.08 3.47
CA SER A 83 -12.14 -0.28 3.46
C SER A 83 -12.63 -0.94 4.76
N ASN A 84 -11.72 -1.47 5.59
CA ASN A 84 -12.04 -2.18 6.82
C ASN A 84 -12.10 -1.29 8.06
N PHE A 85 -11.83 0.02 7.92
CA PHE A 85 -11.96 0.98 9.02
C PHE A 85 -13.41 1.47 9.16
N MET A 86 -14.35 0.55 9.35
CA MET A 86 -15.55 0.92 10.09
C MET A 86 -15.13 1.05 11.55
N ILE A 87 -15.03 2.29 12.05
CA ILE A 87 -14.90 2.54 13.49
C ILE A 87 -16.19 2.03 14.14
N HIS A 88 -16.18 0.77 14.57
CA HIS A 88 -17.37 0.09 15.11
C HIS A 88 -17.86 0.75 16.41
N SER A 89 -16.95 1.41 17.15
CA SER A 89 -17.27 2.12 18.38
C SER A 89 -16.11 2.99 18.86
N LYS A 90 -16.41 4.10 19.53
CA LYS A 90 -15.44 4.86 20.33
C LYS A 90 -15.14 4.15 21.65
N TRP A 91 -14.00 4.45 22.26
CA TRP A 91 -13.75 4.05 23.65
C TRP A 91 -14.76 4.71 24.60
N ASN A 92 -15.30 3.94 25.53
CA ASN A 92 -16.23 4.45 26.55
C ASN A 92 -15.52 5.25 27.65
N GLU A 93 -14.21 5.06 27.79
CA GLU A 93 -13.36 5.76 28.74
C GLU A 93 -12.28 6.54 27.99
N THR A 94 -11.84 7.64 28.59
CA THR A 94 -10.77 8.46 28.04
C THR A 94 -9.39 8.10 28.58
N LYS A 95 -9.32 7.40 29.73
CA LYS A 95 -8.05 6.91 30.30
C LYS A 95 -7.80 5.48 29.82
N LEU A 96 -6.89 5.33 28.88
CA LEU A 96 -6.52 4.06 28.27
C LEU A 96 -5.19 3.58 28.84
N ARG A 97 -5.10 2.29 29.14
CA ARG A 97 -3.88 1.67 29.66
C ARG A 97 -3.26 0.76 28.61
N TRP A 98 -1.94 0.73 28.52
CA TRP A 98 -1.22 -0.09 27.54
C TRP A 98 -0.07 -0.86 28.19
N TYR A 99 0.20 -2.06 27.68
CA TYR A 99 1.23 -2.95 28.22
C TYR A 99 1.94 -3.72 27.11
N PHE A 100 3.22 -3.44 26.91
CA PHE A 100 4.05 -4.05 25.87
C PHE A 100 5.25 -4.75 26.53
N PRO A 101 5.10 -5.97 27.06
CA PRO A 101 6.12 -6.64 27.88
C PRO A 101 7.40 -6.94 27.09
N GLN A 102 7.25 -7.26 25.81
CA GLN A 102 8.37 -7.61 24.91
C GLN A 102 9.14 -6.37 24.42
N ALA A 103 8.65 -5.16 24.70
CA ALA A 103 9.27 -3.94 24.20
C ALA A 103 10.57 -3.62 24.96
N ARG A 104 11.59 -3.19 24.23
CA ARG A 104 12.76 -2.51 24.81
C ARG A 104 12.38 -1.07 25.16
N GLN A 105 13.21 -0.40 25.95
CA GLN A 105 12.94 0.98 26.37
C GLN A 105 12.73 1.91 25.17
N ALA A 106 13.57 1.84 24.14
CA ALA A 106 13.42 2.65 22.93
C ALA A 106 12.07 2.45 22.22
N HIS A 107 11.50 1.24 22.25
CA HIS A 107 10.18 0.99 21.68
C HIS A 107 9.07 1.60 22.57
N ARG A 108 9.22 1.54 23.89
CA ARG A 108 8.29 2.21 24.82
C ARG A 108 8.31 3.73 24.64
N ASP A 109 9.49 4.32 24.45
CA ASP A 109 9.62 5.75 24.20
C ASP A 109 8.94 6.14 22.88
N THR A 110 9.09 5.30 21.84
CA THR A 110 8.40 5.48 20.55
C THR A 110 6.88 5.43 20.70
N VAL A 111 6.37 4.44 21.44
CA VAL A 111 4.92 4.31 21.71
C VAL A 111 4.41 5.51 22.50
N LYS A 112 5.17 5.99 23.48
CA LYS A 112 4.82 7.18 24.25
C LYS A 112 4.71 8.41 23.36
N MET A 113 5.69 8.67 22.48
CA MET A 113 5.60 9.80 21.54
C MET A 113 4.37 9.71 20.62
N ALA A 114 4.01 8.50 20.18
CA ALA A 114 2.81 8.30 19.38
C ALA A 114 1.52 8.62 20.17
N PHE A 115 1.44 8.22 21.44
CA PHE A 115 0.31 8.55 22.31
C PHE A 115 0.23 10.03 22.66
N ASP A 116 1.36 10.67 22.96
CA ASP A 116 1.42 12.10 23.27
C ASP A 116 0.77 12.91 22.12
N ARG A 117 1.00 12.52 20.85
CA ARG A 117 0.36 13.17 19.69
C ARG A 117 -1.17 13.08 19.69
N TRP A 118 -1.75 11.98 20.17
CA TRP A 118 -3.20 11.83 20.29
C TRP A 118 -3.76 12.57 21.51
N GLU A 119 -3.00 12.65 22.60
CA GLU A 119 -3.39 13.44 23.79
C GLU A 119 -3.43 14.94 23.51
N GLU A 120 -2.57 15.45 22.62
CA GLU A 120 -2.55 16.87 22.24
C GLU A 120 -3.86 17.35 21.62
N ILE A 121 -4.58 16.46 20.93
CA ILE A 121 -5.74 16.80 20.10
C ILE A 121 -7.05 16.15 20.58
N SER A 122 -7.03 15.45 21.70
CA SER A 122 -8.20 14.72 22.23
C SER A 122 -8.25 14.73 23.75
N ASN A 123 -9.37 14.25 24.31
CA ASN A 123 -9.50 14.06 25.75
C ASN A 123 -8.86 12.74 26.24
N LEU A 124 -8.22 11.97 25.35
CA LEU A 124 -7.60 10.69 25.71
C LEU A 124 -6.36 10.91 26.59
N LYS A 125 -6.10 9.92 27.44
CA LYS A 125 -4.93 9.80 28.31
C LYS A 125 -4.40 8.38 28.23
N PHE A 126 -3.09 8.20 28.11
CA PHE A 126 -2.47 6.90 27.94
C PHE A 126 -1.46 6.61 29.06
N GLU A 127 -1.71 5.56 29.82
CA GLU A 127 -0.87 5.15 30.95
C GLU A 127 -0.25 3.78 30.70
N ILE A 128 1.04 3.63 30.98
CA ILE A 128 1.70 2.33 30.94
C ILE A 128 1.30 1.52 32.18
N VAL A 129 1.02 0.22 31.99
CA VAL A 129 0.79 -0.74 33.09
C VAL A 129 2.11 -1.25 33.65
#